data_AF-A0A7Y4RTP4-F1
#
_entry.id   AF-A0A7Y4RTP4-F1
#
_cell.length_a   1.000
_cell.length_b   1.000
_cell.length_c   1.000
_cell.angle_alpha   90.00
_cell.angle_beta   90.00
_cell.angle_gamma   90.00
#
_symmetry.space_group_name_H-M   'P 1'
#
loop_
_entity.id
_entity.type
_entity.pdbx_description
1 polymer ?
#
loop_
_entity_poly.entity_id
_entity_poly.type
_entity_poly.pdbx_seq_one_letter_code
_entity_poly.pdbx_strand_id
1 'polypeptide(L)'
;MTTYYRIFLFTLLMLSAGHGSANQYNLPIQLDYRLIKKALTTQIYKGANNTAELWNDRRGCSFLNLSNPQISGQNGQIKLLNDVQARIGTALGGQCVTILQWSGILQTLQKPTLNADRTVLTLPVTQASAYDAQGHQLTINQLQDLIKRFAEPKLGEAKIDLNQSRSDIERTVSEYLPKDNADQVKEILRTLRFANVDANTNGIGIKVSFDASPLKIDKKPAAPLSDAEQKQWQASWLEWDAMIGKAIQQASNDTNSPELRDTLMDILMESRSAFQAGLKAHDPGAGDPVRLFFTQTWQRLAPVLHTIAKDLPDIQGLRYLTFIAATDVIYELENIGAPFGLDISSDGLRRLARLLMAGKEHRAEMDMEP
;
A
#
# COMPACT_ATOMS: atom_id res chain seq x y z
N MET A 1 -62.58 8.25 -16.84
CA MET A 1 -61.73 9.16 -16.02
C MET A 1 -60.79 8.42 -15.07
N THR A 2 -61.12 7.22 -14.60
CA THR A 2 -60.32 6.41 -13.66
C THR A 2 -59.06 5.74 -14.24
N THR A 3 -58.99 5.53 -15.56
CA THR A 3 -57.84 4.88 -16.21
C THR A 3 -56.65 5.83 -16.42
N TYR A 4 -56.90 7.11 -16.72
CA TYR A 4 -55.84 8.12 -16.90
C TYR A 4 -55.15 8.50 -15.58
N TYR A 5 -55.87 8.43 -14.45
CA TYR A 5 -55.32 8.72 -13.13
C TYR A 5 -54.31 7.65 -12.67
N ARG A 6 -54.51 6.37 -13.07
CA ARG A 6 -53.58 5.28 -12.75
C ARG A 6 -52.30 5.31 -13.57
N ILE A 7 -52.36 5.78 -14.81
CA ILE A 7 -51.16 5.94 -15.65
C ILE A 7 -50.32 7.11 -15.12
N PHE A 8 -50.94 8.22 -14.72
CA PHE A 8 -50.23 9.39 -14.19
C PHE A 8 -49.54 9.11 -12.85
N LEU A 9 -50.13 8.27 -11.99
CA LEU A 9 -49.50 7.85 -10.74
C LEU A 9 -48.28 6.93 -10.95
N PHE A 10 -48.27 6.13 -12.03
CA PHE A 10 -47.14 5.25 -12.33
C PHE A 10 -45.95 6.00 -12.96
N THR A 11 -46.20 7.05 -13.75
CA THR A 11 -45.13 7.90 -14.28
C THR A 11 -44.53 8.83 -13.22
N LEU A 12 -45.33 9.29 -12.24
CA LEU A 12 -44.82 10.15 -11.16
C LEU A 12 -43.94 9.40 -10.15
N LEU A 13 -44.20 8.10 -9.94
CA LEU A 13 -43.40 7.24 -9.04
C LEU A 13 -42.04 6.82 -9.62
N MET A 14 -41.84 6.92 -10.95
CA MET A 14 -40.54 6.65 -11.58
C MET A 14 -39.59 7.86 -11.60
N LEU A 15 -40.09 9.07 -11.28
CA LEU A 15 -39.30 10.31 -11.29
C LEU A 15 -38.67 10.67 -9.93
N SER A 16 -38.96 9.90 -8.88
CA SER A 16 -38.36 10.06 -7.54
C SER A 16 -37.44 8.90 -7.15
N ALA A 17 -36.90 8.16 -8.11
CA ALA A 17 -35.70 7.36 -7.86
C ALA A 17 -34.53 8.32 -7.68
N GLY A 18 -34.39 8.86 -6.46
CA GLY A 18 -33.20 9.54 -6.03
C GLY A 18 -32.03 8.61 -6.29
N HIS A 19 -31.29 8.87 -7.37
CA HIS A 19 -30.01 8.21 -7.58
C HIS A 19 -29.15 8.68 -6.40
N GLY A 20 -28.91 7.79 -5.44
CA GLY A 20 -27.82 7.97 -4.51
C GLY A 20 -26.56 8.08 -5.36
N SER A 21 -26.11 9.30 -5.62
CA SER A 21 -24.89 9.54 -6.36
C SER A 21 -23.74 8.99 -5.52
N ALA A 22 -23.27 7.80 -5.87
CA ALA A 22 -22.00 7.31 -5.40
C ALA A 22 -20.93 8.29 -5.89
N ASN A 23 -20.17 8.86 -4.96
CA ASN A 23 -19.04 9.70 -5.31
C ASN A 23 -17.87 8.79 -5.68
N GLN A 24 -17.15 9.15 -6.74
CA GLN A 24 -15.91 8.47 -7.07
C GLN A 24 -14.78 8.98 -6.17
N TYR A 25 -14.19 8.06 -5.41
CA TYR A 25 -13.05 8.31 -4.57
C TYR A 25 -11.78 7.74 -5.18
N ASN A 26 -10.65 8.33 -4.81
CA ASN A 26 -9.37 8.11 -5.45
C ASN A 26 -8.26 8.06 -4.40
N LEU A 27 -7.64 6.90 -4.24
CA LEU A 27 -6.53 6.66 -3.33
C LEU A 27 -5.24 6.51 -4.11
N PRO A 28 -4.23 7.35 -3.87
CA PRO A 28 -2.89 7.07 -4.33
C PRO A 28 -2.29 5.95 -3.48
N ILE A 29 -1.81 4.87 -4.11
CA ILE A 29 -1.08 3.79 -3.44
C ILE A 29 0.31 3.68 -4.06
N GLN A 30 1.31 3.45 -3.22
CA GLN A 30 2.69 3.28 -3.63
C GLN A 30 3.11 1.81 -3.50
N LEU A 31 3.47 1.18 -4.61
CA LEU A 31 4.11 -0.15 -4.61
C LEU A 31 5.63 0.00 -4.53
N ASP A 32 6.24 -0.47 -3.45
CA ASP A 32 7.69 -0.41 -3.25
C ASP A 32 8.46 -1.32 -4.22
N TYR A 33 9.65 -0.89 -4.65
CA TYR A 33 10.49 -1.66 -5.57
C TYR A 33 10.92 -3.04 -5.04
N ARG A 34 10.92 -3.26 -3.72
CA ARG A 34 11.17 -4.58 -3.14
C ARG A 34 10.07 -5.59 -3.47
N LEU A 35 8.82 -5.14 -3.57
CA LEU A 35 7.73 -6.00 -4.05
C LEU A 35 7.94 -6.37 -5.52
N ILE A 36 8.35 -5.40 -6.34
CA ILE A 36 8.66 -5.61 -7.76
C ILE A 36 9.84 -6.58 -7.92
N LYS A 37 10.90 -6.40 -7.13
CA LYS A 37 12.06 -7.30 -7.08
C LYS A 37 11.64 -8.71 -6.72
N LYS A 38 10.78 -8.88 -5.71
CA LYS A 38 10.25 -10.19 -5.31
C LYS A 38 9.44 -10.85 -6.43
N ALA A 39 8.63 -10.09 -7.17
CA ALA A 39 7.90 -10.61 -8.32
C ALA A 39 8.87 -11.10 -9.41
N LEU A 40 9.88 -10.31 -9.75
CA LEU A 40 10.92 -10.69 -10.72
C LEU A 40 11.69 -11.93 -10.29
N THR A 41 12.15 -12.00 -9.04
CA THR A 41 12.93 -13.16 -8.57
C THR A 41 12.09 -14.43 -8.50
N THR A 42 10.80 -14.32 -8.20
CA THR A 42 9.88 -15.47 -8.19
C THR A 42 9.55 -15.96 -9.60
N GLN A 43 9.47 -15.07 -10.60
CA GLN A 43 9.00 -15.41 -11.95
C GLN A 43 10.11 -15.68 -12.95
N ILE A 44 11.22 -14.95 -12.85
CA ILE A 44 12.30 -14.92 -13.86
C ILE A 44 13.60 -15.46 -13.27
N TYR A 45 14.05 -14.96 -12.11
CA TYR A 45 15.36 -15.31 -11.53
C TYR A 45 15.30 -16.53 -10.62
N LYS A 46 14.91 -17.66 -11.20
CA LYS A 46 14.68 -18.92 -10.48
C LYS A 46 15.94 -19.78 -10.26
N GLY A 47 17.08 -19.37 -10.83
CA GLY A 47 18.36 -20.07 -10.66
C GLY A 47 19.01 -19.81 -9.30
N ALA A 48 20.05 -20.58 -9.00
CA ALA A 48 20.84 -20.39 -7.78
C ALA A 48 21.35 -18.94 -7.66
N ASN A 49 21.35 -18.40 -6.44
CA ASN A 49 21.74 -17.02 -6.15
C ASN A 49 20.97 -15.94 -6.94
N ASN A 50 19.67 -16.18 -7.22
CA ASN A 50 18.82 -15.29 -8.01
C ASN A 50 19.39 -15.00 -9.41
N THR A 51 19.82 -16.06 -10.10
CA THR A 51 20.24 -16.01 -11.51
C THR A 51 19.07 -16.32 -12.44
N ALA A 52 19.10 -15.79 -13.66
CA ALA A 52 18.14 -16.10 -14.71
C ALA A 52 18.88 -16.55 -15.98
N GLU A 53 18.72 -17.82 -16.37
CA GLU A 53 19.12 -18.28 -17.71
C GLU A 53 18.02 -17.89 -18.69
N LEU A 54 18.28 -16.87 -19.51
CA LEU A 54 17.31 -16.39 -20.50
C LEU A 54 17.36 -17.22 -21.78
N TRP A 55 18.54 -17.74 -22.11
CA TRP A 55 18.76 -18.56 -23.30
C TRP A 55 20.00 -19.44 -23.17
N ASN A 56 19.91 -20.64 -23.73
CA ASN A 56 20.99 -21.61 -23.85
C ASN A 56 20.78 -22.41 -25.15
N ASP A 57 21.84 -22.60 -25.95
CA ASP A 57 21.76 -23.32 -27.23
C ASP A 57 21.72 -24.86 -27.08
N ARG A 58 21.70 -25.37 -25.85
CA ARG A 58 21.76 -26.78 -25.42
C ARG A 58 23.03 -27.53 -25.82
N ARG A 59 23.85 -26.96 -26.70
CA ARG A 59 25.17 -27.47 -27.10
C ARG A 59 26.27 -26.88 -26.22
N GLY A 60 25.94 -25.91 -25.37
CA GLY A 60 26.87 -25.24 -24.49
C GLY A 60 27.83 -24.34 -25.24
N CYS A 61 27.49 -23.85 -26.45
CA CYS A 61 28.32 -22.89 -27.17
C CYS A 61 27.80 -21.45 -27.06
N SER A 62 26.52 -21.28 -26.77
CA SER A 62 25.90 -19.97 -26.61
C SER A 62 24.93 -19.93 -25.44
N PHE A 63 24.95 -18.84 -24.69
CA PHE A 63 24.07 -18.60 -23.56
C PHE A 63 23.90 -17.11 -23.27
N LEU A 64 22.86 -16.77 -22.52
CA LEU A 64 22.61 -15.46 -21.93
C LEU A 64 22.05 -15.62 -20.52
N ASN A 65 22.84 -15.20 -19.53
CA ASN A 65 22.49 -15.28 -18.12
C ASN A 65 22.48 -13.88 -17.50
N LEU A 66 21.48 -13.63 -16.65
CA LEU A 66 21.39 -12.42 -15.81
C LEU A 66 21.55 -12.78 -14.33
N SER A 67 22.08 -11.84 -13.56
CA SER A 67 22.14 -11.94 -12.11
C SER A 67 22.05 -10.57 -11.45
N ASN A 68 21.86 -10.57 -10.13
CA ASN A 68 21.91 -9.36 -9.30
C ASN A 68 20.97 -8.23 -9.78
N PRO A 69 19.65 -8.49 -9.90
CA PRO A 69 18.71 -7.48 -10.37
C PRO A 69 18.62 -6.31 -9.38
N GLN A 70 18.93 -5.11 -9.85
CA GLN A 70 18.78 -3.86 -9.11
C GLN A 70 17.74 -2.96 -9.75
N ILE A 71 16.82 -2.44 -8.92
CA ILE A 71 15.62 -1.75 -9.38
C ILE A 71 15.60 -0.35 -8.80
N SER A 72 15.34 0.64 -9.65
CA SER A 72 15.11 2.01 -9.24
C SER A 72 14.10 2.70 -10.17
N GLY A 73 13.64 3.90 -9.80
CA GLY A 73 12.83 4.74 -10.67
C GLY A 73 13.67 5.75 -11.44
N GLN A 74 13.29 6.02 -12.69
CA GLN A 74 13.89 7.07 -13.50
C GLN A 74 12.88 7.57 -14.55
N ASN A 75 12.53 8.85 -14.50
CA ASN A 75 11.69 9.53 -15.51
C ASN A 75 10.38 8.79 -15.85
N GLY A 76 9.60 8.40 -14.83
CA GLY A 76 8.33 7.68 -15.05
C GLY A 76 8.50 6.18 -15.36
N GLN A 77 9.73 5.67 -15.43
CA GLN A 77 10.05 4.30 -15.80
C GLN A 77 10.82 3.59 -14.69
N ILE A 78 10.74 2.27 -14.69
CA ILE A 78 11.60 1.42 -13.88
C ILE A 78 12.92 1.26 -14.63
N LYS A 79 14.02 1.57 -13.96
CA LYS A 79 15.36 1.19 -14.39
C LYS A 79 15.73 -0.12 -13.70
N LEU A 80 15.95 -1.16 -14.50
CA LEU A 80 16.42 -2.45 -14.04
C LEU A 80 17.84 -2.68 -14.56
N LEU A 81 18.79 -2.82 -13.63
CA LEU A 81 20.18 -3.17 -13.90
C LEU A 81 20.40 -4.65 -13.58
N ASN A 82 21.16 -5.33 -14.44
CA ASN A 82 21.57 -6.71 -14.24
C ASN A 82 23.03 -6.89 -14.59
N ASP A 83 23.73 -7.70 -13.80
CA ASP A 83 24.97 -8.29 -14.22
C ASP A 83 24.67 -9.33 -15.30
N VAL A 84 25.45 -9.34 -16.39
CA VAL A 84 25.24 -10.21 -17.53
C VAL A 84 26.48 -11.02 -17.85
N GLN A 85 26.24 -12.29 -18.18
CA GLN A 85 27.20 -13.14 -18.86
C GLN A 85 26.55 -13.68 -20.14
N ALA A 86 27.16 -13.37 -21.28
CA ALA A 86 26.68 -13.81 -22.58
C ALA A 86 27.82 -14.36 -23.42
N ARG A 87 27.52 -15.40 -24.18
CA ARG A 87 28.40 -15.93 -25.22
C ARG A 87 27.58 -16.34 -26.42
N ILE A 88 28.09 -16.04 -27.60
CA ILE A 88 27.58 -16.53 -28.88
C ILE A 88 28.72 -17.27 -29.54
N GLY A 89 28.48 -18.52 -29.92
CA GLY A 89 29.45 -19.36 -30.60
C GLY A 89 28.78 -20.50 -31.35
N THR A 90 29.57 -21.22 -32.13
CA THR A 90 29.11 -22.39 -32.88
C THR A 90 30.00 -23.59 -32.59
N ALA A 91 29.41 -24.78 -32.58
CA ALA A 91 30.14 -26.02 -32.42
C ALA A 91 30.78 -26.41 -33.76
N LEU A 92 32.11 -26.46 -33.82
CA LEU A 92 32.89 -26.90 -34.98
C LEU A 92 33.93 -27.92 -34.51
N GLY A 93 33.86 -29.15 -35.01
CA GLY A 93 34.81 -30.23 -34.65
C GLY A 93 34.76 -30.63 -33.17
N GLY A 94 33.64 -30.46 -32.48
CA GLY A 94 33.51 -30.73 -31.04
C GLY A 94 34.02 -29.62 -30.13
N GLN A 95 34.52 -28.52 -30.69
CA GLN A 95 34.92 -27.32 -29.94
C GLN A 95 33.94 -26.17 -30.19
N CYS A 96 33.76 -25.30 -29.20
CA CYS A 96 32.99 -24.07 -29.39
C CYS A 96 33.89 -22.96 -29.93
N VAL A 97 33.60 -22.51 -31.15
CA VAL A 97 34.23 -21.31 -31.74
C VAL A 97 33.41 -20.09 -31.34
N THR A 98 33.96 -19.26 -30.47
CA THR A 98 33.31 -18.06 -29.92
C THR A 98 33.33 -16.92 -30.94
N ILE A 99 32.16 -16.36 -31.21
CA ILE A 99 31.95 -15.18 -32.08
C ILE A 99 31.87 -13.91 -31.23
N LEU A 100 31.20 -14.00 -30.09
CA LEU A 100 31.02 -12.90 -29.15
C LEU A 100 31.07 -13.45 -27.73
N GLN A 101 31.75 -12.72 -26.84
CA GLN A 101 31.66 -12.93 -25.41
C GLN A 101 31.51 -11.57 -24.73
N TRP A 102 30.56 -11.47 -23.82
CA TRP A 102 30.27 -10.24 -23.08
C TRP A 102 30.05 -10.55 -21.61
N SER A 103 30.73 -9.77 -20.77
CA SER A 103 30.48 -9.67 -19.34
C SER A 103 30.37 -8.19 -19.00
N GLY A 104 29.28 -7.78 -18.37
CA GLY A 104 29.02 -6.37 -18.10
C GLY A 104 27.61 -6.15 -17.57
N ILE A 105 27.04 -4.98 -17.84
CA ILE A 105 25.74 -4.56 -17.29
C ILE A 105 24.70 -4.42 -18.40
N LEU A 106 23.55 -5.06 -18.21
CA LEU A 106 22.34 -4.78 -18.99
C LEU A 106 21.46 -3.83 -18.20
N GLN A 107 21.25 -2.64 -18.75
CA GLN A 107 20.22 -1.72 -18.31
C GLN A 107 18.98 -1.90 -19.17
N THR A 108 17.83 -2.02 -18.54
CA THR A 108 16.54 -1.87 -19.20
C THR A 108 15.75 -0.75 -18.56
N LEU A 109 15.04 0.01 -19.39
CA LEU A 109 13.97 0.89 -18.95
C LEU A 109 12.64 0.20 -19.26
N GLN A 110 11.75 0.18 -18.28
CA GLN A 110 10.46 -0.46 -18.38
C GLN A 110 9.38 0.54 -18.00
N LYS A 111 8.35 0.68 -18.83
CA LYS A 111 7.22 1.55 -18.51
C LYS A 111 6.12 0.70 -17.88
N PRO A 112 5.80 0.88 -16.59
CA PRO A 112 4.71 0.16 -15.96
C PRO A 112 3.40 0.44 -16.67
N THR A 113 2.63 -0.60 -16.98
CA THR A 113 1.33 -0.47 -17.63
C THR A 113 0.33 -1.48 -17.07
N LEU A 114 -0.95 -1.14 -17.14
CA LEU A 114 -2.04 -2.08 -16.85
C LEU A 114 -2.46 -2.78 -18.14
N ASN A 115 -2.84 -4.06 -18.04
CA ASN A 115 -3.56 -4.75 -19.11
C ASN A 115 -4.93 -4.09 -19.38
N ALA A 116 -5.60 -4.52 -20.46
CA ALA A 116 -6.90 -3.98 -20.87
C ALA A 116 -7.95 -4.02 -19.74
N ASP A 117 -7.97 -5.11 -18.97
CA ASP A 117 -8.91 -5.30 -17.86
C ASP A 117 -8.50 -4.58 -16.57
N ARG A 118 -7.33 -3.95 -16.55
CA ARG A 118 -6.75 -3.22 -15.40
C ARG A 118 -6.57 -4.06 -14.14
N THR A 119 -6.32 -5.35 -14.32
CA THR A 119 -6.13 -6.35 -13.26
C THR A 119 -4.70 -6.84 -13.14
N VAL A 120 -3.87 -6.62 -14.16
CA VAL A 120 -2.48 -7.08 -14.18
C VAL A 120 -1.58 -5.91 -14.51
N LEU A 121 -0.61 -5.67 -13.63
CA LEU A 121 0.50 -4.76 -13.87
C LEU A 121 1.59 -5.48 -14.66
N THR A 122 1.94 -4.96 -15.82
CA THR A 122 2.99 -5.45 -16.72
C THR A 122 4.14 -4.47 -16.82
N LEU A 123 5.34 -4.98 -17.09
CA LEU A 123 6.57 -4.17 -17.15
C LEU A 123 7.26 -4.28 -18.53
N PRO A 124 6.60 -3.83 -19.62
CA PRO A 124 7.20 -3.89 -20.95
C PRO A 124 8.52 -3.10 -21.00
N VAL A 125 9.53 -3.70 -21.62
CA VAL A 125 10.81 -3.04 -21.88
C VAL A 125 10.61 -2.04 -23.02
N THR A 126 10.96 -0.77 -22.76
CA THR A 126 10.90 0.32 -23.74
C THR A 126 12.27 0.61 -24.34
N GLN A 127 13.34 0.31 -23.59
CA GLN A 127 14.71 0.50 -24.01
C GLN A 127 15.63 -0.49 -23.30
N ALA A 128 16.63 -1.00 -24.01
CA ALA A 128 17.71 -1.79 -23.46
C ALA A 128 19.07 -1.24 -23.91
N SER A 129 20.02 -1.17 -22.98
CA SER A 129 21.39 -0.71 -23.22
C SER A 129 22.38 -1.66 -22.56
N ALA A 130 23.39 -2.08 -23.32
CA ALA A 130 24.48 -2.91 -22.82
C ALA A 130 25.69 -2.04 -22.49
N TYR A 131 26.39 -2.39 -21.41
CA TYR A 131 27.60 -1.72 -20.96
C TYR A 131 28.71 -2.74 -20.67
N ASP A 132 29.96 -2.33 -20.83
CA ASP A 132 31.12 -3.08 -20.34
C ASP A 132 31.30 -2.91 -18.82
N ALA A 133 32.35 -3.53 -18.26
CA ALA A 133 32.66 -3.45 -16.84
C ALA A 133 33.13 -2.05 -16.39
N GLN A 134 33.53 -1.18 -17.33
CA GLN A 134 33.96 0.19 -17.09
C GLN A 134 32.81 1.19 -17.24
N GLY A 135 31.62 0.74 -17.62
CA GLY A 135 30.43 1.57 -17.81
C GLY A 135 30.32 2.20 -19.20
N HIS A 136 31.15 1.82 -20.17
CA HIS A 136 31.00 2.28 -21.55
C HIS A 136 29.90 1.52 -22.25
N GLN A 137 29.06 2.24 -22.98
CA GLN A 137 27.97 1.64 -23.73
C GLN A 137 28.50 0.84 -24.93
N LEU A 138 27.97 -0.37 -25.10
CA LEU A 138 28.33 -1.31 -26.17
C LEU A 138 27.32 -1.23 -27.31
N THR A 139 27.82 -0.95 -28.52
CA THR A 139 27.02 -0.83 -29.76
C THR A 139 27.35 -1.94 -30.77
N ILE A 140 27.32 -3.20 -30.30
CA ILE A 140 27.63 -4.38 -31.11
C ILE A 140 26.33 -5.01 -31.65
N ASN A 141 26.16 -5.13 -32.97
CA ASN A 141 24.91 -5.60 -33.59
C ASN A 141 24.47 -6.98 -33.09
N GLN A 142 25.37 -7.96 -33.03
CA GLN A 142 25.05 -9.32 -32.56
C GLN A 142 24.59 -9.31 -31.10
N LEU A 143 25.12 -8.39 -30.28
CA LEU A 143 24.70 -8.24 -28.90
C LEU A 143 23.30 -7.63 -28.81
N GLN A 144 23.02 -6.61 -29.63
CA GLN A 144 21.71 -5.98 -29.69
C GLN A 144 20.64 -6.97 -30.15
N ASP A 145 20.94 -7.82 -31.13
CA ASP A 145 20.03 -8.89 -31.58
C ASP A 145 19.77 -9.92 -30.48
N LEU A 146 20.81 -10.31 -29.72
CA LEU A 146 20.68 -11.21 -28.58
C LEU A 146 19.75 -10.64 -27.50
N ILE A 147 19.93 -9.36 -27.16
CA ILE A 147 19.13 -8.65 -26.16
C ILE A 147 17.67 -8.58 -26.60
N LYS A 148 17.40 -8.11 -27.81
CA LYS A 148 16.04 -7.98 -28.36
C LYS A 148 15.31 -9.33 -28.44
N ARG A 149 16.04 -10.39 -28.77
CA ARG A 149 15.43 -11.72 -28.98
C ARG A 149 15.16 -12.47 -27.68
N PHE A 150 16.01 -12.32 -26.67
CA PHE A 150 15.95 -13.16 -25.46
C PHE A 150 15.79 -12.38 -24.16
N ALA A 151 16.44 -11.22 -24.01
CA ALA A 151 16.37 -10.43 -22.78
C ALA A 151 15.08 -9.63 -22.68
N GLU A 152 14.76 -8.81 -23.69
CA GLU A 152 13.59 -7.92 -23.64
C GLU A 152 12.27 -8.69 -23.45
N PRO A 153 12.00 -9.78 -24.20
CA PRO A 153 10.75 -10.53 -24.02
C PRO A 153 10.68 -11.16 -22.63
N LYS A 154 11.77 -11.77 -22.16
CA LYS A 154 11.80 -12.47 -20.88
C LYS A 154 11.65 -11.52 -19.70
N LEU A 155 12.29 -10.35 -19.73
CA LEU A 155 12.14 -9.31 -18.71
C LEU A 155 10.76 -8.65 -18.75
N GLY A 156 10.16 -8.54 -19.94
CA GLY A 156 8.79 -8.05 -20.13
C GLY A 156 7.68 -9.02 -19.72
N GLU A 157 8.00 -10.30 -19.50
CA GLU A 157 7.03 -11.32 -19.06
C GLU A 157 6.61 -11.16 -17.60
N ALA A 158 7.33 -10.38 -16.80
CA ALA A 158 7.02 -10.14 -15.40
C ALA A 158 5.63 -9.51 -15.23
N LYS A 159 4.80 -10.16 -14.42
CA LYS A 159 3.41 -9.75 -14.17
C LYS A 159 3.15 -9.67 -12.68
N ILE A 160 2.40 -8.65 -12.27
CA ILE A 160 1.88 -8.55 -10.90
C ILE A 160 0.36 -8.59 -11.00
N ASP A 161 -0.23 -9.64 -10.43
CA ASP A 161 -1.68 -9.82 -10.39
C ASP A 161 -2.28 -8.95 -9.27
N LEU A 162 -2.97 -7.88 -9.67
CA LEU A 162 -3.65 -6.96 -8.74
C LEU A 162 -5.03 -7.50 -8.33
N ASN A 163 -5.58 -8.47 -9.07
CA ASN A 163 -6.85 -9.10 -8.73
C ASN A 163 -6.71 -10.00 -7.49
N GLN A 164 -5.56 -10.66 -7.32
CA GLN A 164 -5.23 -11.34 -6.07
C GLN A 164 -5.28 -10.37 -4.88
N SER A 165 -4.69 -9.18 -5.03
CA SER A 165 -4.75 -8.13 -4.00
C SER A 165 -6.18 -7.69 -3.70
N ARG A 166 -7.04 -7.57 -4.72
CA ARG A 166 -8.46 -7.25 -4.51
C ARG A 166 -9.18 -8.31 -3.69
N SER A 167 -8.96 -9.60 -3.98
CA SER A 167 -9.55 -10.70 -3.20
C SER A 167 -9.05 -10.71 -1.76
N ASP A 168 -7.77 -10.42 -1.54
CA ASP A 168 -7.19 -10.35 -0.20
C ASP A 168 -7.73 -9.18 0.60
N ILE A 169 -7.92 -8.01 -0.04
CA ILE A 169 -8.58 -6.85 0.55
C ILE A 169 -10.03 -7.20 0.91
N GLU A 170 -10.79 -7.80 0.01
CA GLU A 170 -12.19 -8.16 0.26
C GLU A 170 -12.32 -9.10 1.45
N ARG A 171 -11.49 -10.15 1.50
CA ARG A 171 -11.46 -11.08 2.64
C ARG A 171 -11.12 -10.36 3.94
N THR A 172 -10.02 -9.61 3.96
CA THR A 172 -9.54 -8.93 5.17
C THR A 172 -10.57 -7.93 5.67
N VAL A 173 -11.08 -7.06 4.80
CA VAL A 173 -12.07 -6.05 5.19
C VAL A 173 -13.32 -6.74 5.74
N SER A 174 -13.82 -7.79 5.08
CA SER A 174 -15.01 -8.53 5.52
C SER A 174 -14.89 -9.14 6.93
N GLU A 175 -13.69 -9.47 7.39
CA GLU A 175 -13.46 -10.00 8.74
C GLU A 175 -13.67 -8.94 9.84
N TYR A 176 -13.41 -7.66 9.54
CA TYR A 176 -13.46 -6.56 10.52
C TYR A 176 -14.70 -5.67 10.37
N LEU A 177 -15.57 -5.94 9.40
CA LEU A 177 -16.75 -5.11 9.13
C LEU A 177 -17.85 -5.27 10.20
N PRO A 178 -18.42 -4.16 10.71
CA PRO A 178 -19.68 -4.21 11.44
C PRO A 178 -20.76 -4.82 10.56
N LYS A 179 -21.54 -5.76 11.11
CA LYS A 179 -22.58 -6.50 10.36
C LYS A 179 -23.57 -5.58 9.64
N ASP A 180 -23.84 -4.42 10.21
CA ASP A 180 -24.80 -3.45 9.70
C ASP A 180 -24.37 -2.78 8.38
N ASN A 181 -23.06 -2.79 8.06
CA ASN A 181 -22.50 -2.12 6.86
C ASN A 181 -21.91 -3.10 5.83
N ALA A 182 -22.03 -4.41 6.04
CA ALA A 182 -21.33 -5.43 5.25
C ALA A 182 -21.68 -5.37 3.75
N ASP A 183 -22.97 -5.26 3.42
CA ASP A 183 -23.42 -5.23 2.02
C ASP A 183 -22.93 -3.98 1.28
N GLN A 184 -22.97 -2.82 1.94
CA GLN A 184 -22.51 -1.56 1.34
C GLN A 184 -21.00 -1.58 1.05
N VAL A 185 -20.19 -2.12 1.97
CA VAL A 185 -18.74 -2.19 1.77
C VAL A 185 -18.40 -3.19 0.67
N LYS A 186 -19.15 -4.29 0.56
CA LYS A 186 -19.02 -5.22 -0.55
C LYS A 186 -19.29 -4.56 -1.91
N GLU A 187 -20.30 -3.69 -2.00
CA GLU A 187 -20.53 -2.89 -3.22
C GLU A 187 -19.37 -1.93 -3.51
N ILE A 188 -18.80 -1.28 -2.50
CA ILE A 188 -17.61 -0.43 -2.67
C ILE A 188 -16.45 -1.25 -3.26
N LEU A 189 -16.14 -2.40 -2.68
CA LEU A 189 -15.07 -3.30 -3.14
C LEU A 189 -15.32 -3.85 -4.56
N ARG A 190 -16.59 -3.99 -4.96
CA ARG A 190 -16.97 -4.37 -6.34
C ARG A 190 -16.60 -3.31 -7.36
N THR A 191 -16.66 -2.04 -6.99
CA THR A 191 -16.34 -0.91 -7.89
C THR A 191 -14.86 -0.55 -7.95
N LEU A 192 -14.00 -1.24 -7.18
CA LEU A 192 -12.56 -1.00 -7.13
C LEU A 192 -11.92 -1.15 -8.51
N ARG A 193 -11.24 -0.10 -8.97
CA ARG A 193 -10.53 -0.03 -10.25
C ARG A 193 -9.14 0.55 -10.05
N PHE A 194 -8.14 -0.09 -10.65
CA PHE A 194 -6.77 0.43 -10.72
C PHE A 194 -6.59 1.31 -11.96
N ALA A 195 -5.86 2.42 -11.82
CA ALA A 195 -5.58 3.37 -12.89
C ALA A 195 -4.24 4.08 -12.63
N ASN A 196 -3.77 4.85 -13.62
CA ASN A 196 -2.60 5.75 -13.54
C ASN A 196 -1.40 5.10 -12.84
N VAL A 197 -0.62 4.36 -13.61
CA VAL A 197 0.55 3.65 -13.12
C VAL A 197 1.79 4.33 -13.66
N ASP A 198 2.64 4.84 -12.76
CA ASP A 198 3.88 5.51 -13.12
C ASP A 198 4.97 5.21 -12.08
N ALA A 199 6.21 5.01 -12.55
CA ALA A 199 7.35 4.80 -11.67
C ALA A 199 7.92 6.14 -11.18
N ASN A 200 8.17 6.25 -9.88
CA ASN A 200 8.79 7.39 -9.21
C ASN A 200 10.01 6.93 -8.41
N THR A 201 10.62 7.86 -7.65
CA THR A 201 11.85 7.57 -6.88
C THR A 201 11.66 6.50 -5.81
N ASN A 202 10.44 6.33 -5.29
CA ASN A 202 10.13 5.45 -4.16
C ASN A 202 9.44 4.14 -4.58
N GLY A 203 9.19 3.91 -5.87
CA GLY A 203 8.42 2.75 -6.34
C GLY A 203 7.48 3.08 -7.50
N ILE A 204 6.40 2.32 -7.63
CA ILE A 204 5.35 2.52 -8.64
C ILE A 204 4.11 3.10 -7.96
N GLY A 205 3.74 4.32 -8.34
CA GLY A 205 2.47 4.92 -7.94
C GLY A 205 1.33 4.30 -8.74
N ILE A 206 0.26 3.90 -8.06
CA ILE A 206 -0.96 3.35 -8.64
C ILE A 206 -2.15 4.08 -8.01
N LYS A 207 -3.07 4.54 -8.85
CA LYS A 207 -4.34 5.10 -8.39
C LYS A 207 -5.37 4.00 -8.22
N VAL A 208 -5.91 3.84 -7.02
CA VAL A 208 -7.06 2.99 -6.74
C VAL A 208 -8.29 3.86 -6.65
N SER A 209 -9.28 3.59 -7.49
CA SER A 209 -10.55 4.30 -7.49
C SER A 209 -11.69 3.37 -7.12
N PHE A 210 -12.67 3.89 -6.39
CA PHE A 210 -13.87 3.15 -6.02
C PHE A 210 -15.02 4.15 -5.89
N ASP A 211 -16.24 3.65 -6.06
CA ASP A 211 -17.45 4.44 -5.95
C ASP A 211 -18.07 4.14 -4.59
N ALA A 212 -18.25 5.16 -3.76
CA ALA A 212 -18.92 5.02 -2.48
C ALA A 212 -19.93 6.14 -2.27
N SER A 213 -21.08 5.79 -1.72
CA SER A 213 -21.94 6.80 -1.10
C SER A 213 -21.37 7.08 0.29
N PRO A 214 -21.19 8.35 0.70
CA PRO A 214 -20.77 8.64 2.06
C PRO A 214 -21.77 7.97 3.01
N LEU A 215 -21.26 7.09 3.88
CA LEU A 215 -22.07 6.54 4.96
C LEU A 215 -22.61 7.74 5.75
N LYS A 216 -23.92 7.97 5.67
CA LYS A 216 -24.57 8.91 6.58
C LYS A 216 -24.49 8.32 7.96
N ILE A 217 -23.41 8.65 8.66
CA ILE A 217 -23.33 8.41 10.08
C ILE A 217 -24.28 9.42 10.71
N ASP A 218 -25.58 9.09 10.79
CA ASP A 218 -26.56 9.81 11.61
C ASP A 218 -26.25 9.55 13.10
N LYS A 219 -25.06 9.95 13.55
CA LYS A 219 -24.72 9.93 14.96
C LYS A 219 -25.00 11.33 15.49
N LYS A 220 -25.98 11.41 16.40
CA LYS A 220 -26.15 12.59 17.24
C LYS A 220 -24.78 12.96 17.84
N PRO A 221 -24.43 14.26 17.90
CA PRO A 221 -23.20 14.69 18.54
C PRO A 221 -23.06 14.07 19.92
N ALA A 222 -21.90 13.50 20.23
CA ALA A 222 -21.69 12.90 21.53
C ALA A 222 -21.49 14.03 22.52
N ALA A 223 -22.30 14.10 23.58
CA ALA A 223 -22.14 15.11 24.60
C ALA A 223 -20.71 15.02 25.21
N PRO A 224 -20.08 16.17 25.56
CA PRO A 224 -18.84 16.20 26.32
C PRO A 224 -18.89 15.30 27.56
N LEU A 225 -17.74 14.82 28.01
CA LEU A 225 -17.67 14.03 29.23
C LEU A 225 -17.91 14.92 30.46
N SER A 226 -18.70 14.42 31.39
CA SER A 226 -18.85 14.97 32.74
C SER A 226 -17.54 14.91 33.52
N ASP A 227 -17.44 15.65 34.62
CA ASP A 227 -16.24 15.68 35.46
C ASP A 227 -15.89 14.29 36.04
N ALA A 228 -16.91 13.48 36.36
CA ALA A 228 -16.73 12.11 36.82
C ALA A 228 -16.13 11.22 35.72
N GLU A 229 -16.71 11.27 34.52
CA GLU A 229 -16.20 10.55 33.34
C GLU A 229 -14.77 10.98 32.98
N GLN A 230 -14.45 12.27 33.08
CA GLN A 230 -13.09 12.78 32.83
C GLN A 230 -12.06 12.19 33.82
N LYS A 231 -12.41 12.08 35.10
CA LYS A 231 -11.52 11.46 36.11
C LYS A 231 -11.27 9.98 35.82
N GLN A 232 -12.33 9.23 35.46
CA GLN A 232 -12.23 7.80 35.14
C GLN A 232 -11.43 7.55 33.84
N TRP A 233 -11.60 8.42 32.84
CA TRP A 233 -10.76 8.42 31.65
C TRP A 233 -9.30 8.69 31.98
N GLN A 234 -9.01 9.71 32.79
CA GLN A 234 -7.64 10.08 33.15
C GLN A 234 -6.91 8.95 33.89
N ALA A 235 -7.60 8.23 34.78
CA ALA A 235 -7.05 7.05 35.44
C ALA A 235 -6.72 5.94 34.42
N SER A 236 -7.62 5.67 33.47
CA SER A 236 -7.40 4.68 32.42
C SER A 236 -6.25 5.06 31.47
N TRP A 237 -6.10 6.36 31.18
CA TRP A 237 -5.02 6.87 30.35
C TRP A 237 -3.64 6.67 30.98
N LEU A 238 -3.51 6.83 32.31
CA LEU A 238 -2.24 6.61 33.02
C LEU A 238 -1.74 5.16 32.89
N GLU A 239 -2.65 4.18 32.92
CA GLU A 239 -2.32 2.77 32.69
C GLU A 239 -1.78 2.54 31.28
N TRP A 240 -2.41 3.18 30.29
CA TRP A 240 -2.02 3.06 28.89
C TRP A 240 -0.71 3.78 28.59
N ASP A 241 -0.48 4.95 29.18
CA ASP A 241 0.74 5.75 29.00
C ASP A 241 1.99 4.94 29.37
N ALA A 242 1.97 4.27 30.53
CA ALA A 242 3.08 3.43 30.97
C ALA A 242 3.29 2.20 30.06
N MET A 243 2.21 1.60 29.56
CA MET A 243 2.27 0.46 28.64
C MET A 243 2.82 0.88 27.27
N ILE A 244 2.32 1.98 26.71
CA ILE A 244 2.73 2.50 25.41
C ILE A 244 4.17 2.97 25.48
N GLY A 245 4.58 3.65 26.56
CA GLY A 245 5.97 4.05 26.76
C GLY A 245 6.96 2.87 26.71
N LYS A 246 6.59 1.72 27.31
CA LYS A 246 7.38 0.48 27.21
C LYS A 246 7.39 -0.08 25.79
N ALA A 247 6.25 -0.07 25.09
CA ALA A 247 6.18 -0.53 23.70
C ALA A 247 7.06 0.32 22.76
N ILE A 248 7.10 1.64 22.96
CA ILE A 248 7.96 2.56 22.21
C ILE A 248 9.44 2.25 22.48
N GLN A 249 9.80 2.01 23.75
CA GLN A 249 11.17 1.64 24.09
C GLN A 249 11.59 0.33 23.41
N GLN A 250 10.69 -0.66 23.38
CA GLN A 250 10.93 -1.92 22.69
C GLN A 250 11.11 -1.71 21.19
N ALA A 251 10.21 -0.95 20.55
CA ALA A 251 10.30 -0.63 19.12
C ALA A 251 11.60 0.09 18.76
N SER A 252 12.07 1.01 19.61
CA SER A 252 13.37 1.67 19.44
C SER A 252 14.54 0.69 19.48
N ASN A 253 14.52 -0.27 20.42
CA ASN A 253 15.56 -1.29 20.52
C ASN A 253 15.55 -2.22 19.31
N ASP A 254 14.37 -2.64 18.85
CA ASP A 254 14.23 -3.58 17.72
C ASP A 254 14.66 -2.96 16.38
N THR A 255 14.50 -1.64 16.24
CA THR A 255 14.85 -0.90 15.03
C THR A 255 16.21 -0.20 15.11
N ASN A 256 16.84 -0.15 16.30
CA ASN A 256 18.01 0.68 16.60
C ASN A 256 17.85 2.15 16.15
N SER A 257 16.62 2.69 16.21
CA SER A 257 16.30 4.04 15.76
C SER A 257 15.96 4.96 16.94
N PRO A 258 16.86 5.91 17.31
CA PRO A 258 16.55 6.97 18.26
C PRO A 258 15.49 7.93 17.72
N GLU A 259 15.54 8.25 16.42
CA GLU A 259 14.58 9.14 15.77
C GLU A 259 13.14 8.60 15.87
N LEU A 260 12.94 7.30 15.68
CA LEU A 260 11.63 6.66 15.87
C LEU A 260 11.15 6.79 17.31
N ARG A 261 12.04 6.55 18.28
CA ARG A 261 11.72 6.66 19.69
C ARG A 261 11.25 8.05 20.05
N ASP A 262 12.01 9.06 19.66
CA ASP A 262 11.75 10.45 20.00
C ASP A 262 10.44 10.90 19.34
N THR A 263 10.23 10.55 18.06
CA THR A 263 8.98 10.82 17.35
C THR A 263 7.78 10.18 18.05
N LEU A 264 7.86 8.91 18.44
CA LEU A 264 6.76 8.22 19.11
C LEU A 264 6.50 8.76 20.52
N MET A 265 7.54 9.17 21.26
CA MET A 265 7.41 9.79 22.58
C MET A 265 6.72 11.16 22.50
N ASP A 266 7.10 11.99 21.52
CA ASP A 266 6.44 13.26 21.27
C ASP A 266 4.97 13.07 20.94
N ILE A 267 4.65 12.11 20.05
CA ILE A 267 3.27 11.77 19.69
C ILE A 267 2.48 11.32 20.93
N LEU A 268 3.06 10.48 21.80
CA LEU A 268 2.42 10.04 23.04
C LEU A 268 2.12 11.24 23.95
N MET A 269 3.06 12.16 24.12
CA MET A 269 2.85 13.39 24.91
C MET A 269 1.74 14.28 24.32
N GLU A 270 1.77 14.52 23.01
CA GLU A 270 0.80 15.36 22.31
C GLU A 270 -0.62 14.77 22.33
N SER A 271 -0.73 13.43 22.24
CA SER A 271 -2.01 12.71 22.23
C SER A 271 -2.86 13.03 23.46
N ARG A 272 -2.23 13.20 24.63
CA ARG A 272 -2.92 13.54 25.87
C ARG A 272 -3.64 14.89 25.77
N SER A 273 -2.98 15.89 25.20
CA SER A 273 -3.56 17.22 25.02
C SER A 273 -4.71 17.18 24.01
N ALA A 274 -4.49 16.53 22.86
CA ALA A 274 -5.49 16.42 21.81
C ALA A 274 -6.75 15.67 22.26
N PHE A 275 -6.58 14.54 22.96
CA PHE A 275 -7.70 13.76 23.48
C PHE A 275 -8.42 14.51 24.59
N GLN A 276 -7.71 15.19 25.49
CA GLN A 276 -8.35 16.00 26.51
C GLN A 276 -9.18 17.15 25.91
N ALA A 277 -8.72 17.76 24.82
CA ALA A 277 -9.50 18.75 24.07
C ALA A 277 -10.75 18.12 23.45
N GLY A 278 -10.63 16.95 22.80
CA GLY A 278 -11.76 16.25 22.19
C GLY A 278 -12.83 15.75 23.17
N LEU A 279 -12.45 15.42 24.41
CA LEU A 279 -13.40 14.96 25.43
C LEU A 279 -14.22 16.10 26.06
N LYS A 280 -13.74 17.35 25.94
CA LYS A 280 -14.42 18.56 26.45
C LYS A 280 -15.32 19.19 25.37
N ALA A 281 -16.12 20.18 25.77
CA ALA A 281 -16.88 20.99 24.84
C ALA A 281 -15.93 21.71 23.87
N HIS A 282 -16.29 21.73 22.59
CA HIS A 282 -15.51 22.35 21.52
C HIS A 282 -16.41 23.21 20.65
N ASP A 283 -15.85 24.28 20.09
CA ASP A 283 -16.55 25.17 19.16
C ASP A 283 -16.77 24.46 17.81
N PRO A 284 -18.01 24.32 17.32
CA PRO A 284 -18.29 23.75 16.00
C PRO A 284 -17.55 24.43 14.84
N GLY A 285 -17.14 25.71 15.00
CA GLY A 285 -16.40 26.46 13.99
C GLY A 285 -14.88 26.20 13.96
N ALA A 286 -14.31 25.60 15.00
CA ALA A 286 -12.90 25.25 15.05
C ALA A 286 -12.69 23.80 14.58
N GLY A 287 -11.58 23.52 13.88
CA GLY A 287 -11.25 22.17 13.41
C GLY A 287 -11.24 21.15 14.56
N ASP A 288 -11.72 19.92 14.29
CA ASP A 288 -11.79 18.87 15.32
C ASP A 288 -10.38 18.52 15.84
N PRO A 289 -10.10 18.64 17.15
CA PRO A 289 -8.75 18.48 17.70
C PRO A 289 -8.22 17.05 17.59
N VAL A 290 -9.11 16.04 17.67
CA VAL A 290 -8.72 14.64 17.52
C VAL A 290 -8.31 14.39 16.08
N ARG A 291 -9.12 14.82 15.12
CA ARG A 291 -8.80 14.69 13.69
C ARG A 291 -7.49 15.38 13.33
N LEU A 292 -7.30 16.63 13.77
CA LEU A 292 -6.07 17.37 13.54
C LEU A 292 -4.84 16.64 14.10
N PHE A 293 -4.94 16.10 15.32
CA PHE A 293 -3.86 15.32 15.93
C PHE A 293 -3.51 14.07 15.12
N PHE A 294 -4.49 13.27 14.72
CA PHE A 294 -4.25 12.07 13.89
C PHE A 294 -3.59 12.45 12.56
N THR A 295 -4.09 13.51 11.90
CA THR A 295 -3.56 13.95 10.62
C THR A 295 -2.09 14.39 10.74
N GLN A 296 -1.78 15.22 11.73
CA GLN A 296 -0.42 15.73 11.96
C GLN A 296 0.55 14.64 12.41
N THR A 297 0.06 13.72 13.25
CA THR A 297 0.84 12.56 13.73
C THR A 297 1.32 11.71 12.56
N TRP A 298 0.43 11.36 11.62
CA TRP A 298 0.81 10.53 10.49
C TRP A 298 1.82 11.22 9.57
N GLN A 299 1.66 12.53 9.32
CA GLN A 299 2.61 13.32 8.52
C GLN A 299 4.04 13.31 9.10
N ARG A 300 4.18 13.22 10.43
CA ARG A 300 5.48 13.13 11.11
C ARG A 300 6.01 11.69 11.18
N LEU A 301 5.14 10.71 11.45
CA LEU A 301 5.55 9.33 11.70
C LEU A 301 5.86 8.56 10.41
N ALA A 302 5.09 8.75 9.34
CA ALA A 302 5.24 7.98 8.11
C ALA A 302 6.64 8.11 7.48
N PRO A 303 7.26 9.31 7.36
CA PRO A 303 8.62 9.44 6.85
C PRO A 303 9.67 8.66 7.66
N VAL A 304 9.56 8.69 8.99
CA VAL A 304 10.50 7.98 9.89
C VAL A 304 10.38 6.46 9.70
N LEU A 305 9.14 5.95 9.62
CA LEU A 305 8.89 4.54 9.35
C LEU A 305 9.39 4.11 7.96
N HIS A 306 9.26 4.97 6.95
CA HIS A 306 9.80 4.71 5.61
C HIS A 306 11.33 4.61 5.60
N THR A 307 12.02 5.47 6.34
CA THR A 307 13.48 5.41 6.49
C THR A 307 13.91 4.10 7.12
N ILE A 308 13.33 3.75 8.27
CA ILE A 308 13.61 2.46 8.95
C ILE A 308 13.33 1.28 8.02
N ALA A 309 12.20 1.32 7.32
CA ALA A 309 11.84 0.24 6.42
C ALA A 309 12.92 0.03 5.34
N LYS A 310 13.59 1.09 4.85
CA LYS A 310 14.66 0.97 3.83
C LYS A 310 15.92 0.31 4.39
N ASP A 311 16.25 0.56 5.64
CA ASP A 311 17.47 0.06 6.28
C ASP A 311 17.30 -1.39 6.79
N LEU A 312 16.07 -1.84 6.98
CA LEU A 312 15.78 -3.21 7.41
C LEU A 312 15.94 -4.25 6.28
N PRO A 313 16.46 -5.46 6.60
CA PRO A 313 16.58 -6.55 5.64
C PRO A 313 15.24 -6.96 5.00
N ASP A 314 15.29 -7.29 3.70
CA ASP A 314 14.21 -7.72 2.80
C ASP A 314 12.84 -7.98 3.45
N ILE A 315 12.68 -9.08 4.20
CA ILE A 315 11.38 -9.50 4.74
C ILE A 315 10.88 -8.55 5.84
N GLN A 316 11.77 -8.09 6.73
CA GLN A 316 11.39 -7.18 7.81
C GLN A 316 11.01 -5.81 7.24
N GLY A 317 11.83 -5.27 6.35
CA GLY A 317 11.52 -4.03 5.66
C GLY A 317 10.21 -4.10 4.87
N LEU A 318 9.92 -5.22 4.20
CA LEU A 318 8.65 -5.43 3.49
C LEU A 318 7.44 -5.46 4.44
N ARG A 319 7.56 -6.02 5.65
CA ARG A 319 6.49 -5.98 6.65
C ARG A 319 6.18 -4.55 7.09
N TYR A 320 7.21 -3.76 7.38
CA TYR A 320 7.05 -2.34 7.73
C TYR A 320 6.40 -1.56 6.58
N LEU A 321 6.86 -1.74 5.35
CA LEU A 321 6.23 -1.10 4.19
C LEU A 321 4.76 -1.48 4.02
N THR A 322 4.41 -2.75 4.28
CA THR A 322 3.02 -3.20 4.19
C THR A 322 2.15 -2.49 5.22
N PHE A 323 2.66 -2.36 6.45
CA PHE A 323 1.99 -1.62 7.53
C PHE A 323 1.85 -0.13 7.21
N ILE A 324 2.90 0.51 6.69
CA ILE A 324 2.89 1.92 6.29
C ILE A 324 1.87 2.14 5.18
N ALA A 325 1.91 1.33 4.11
CA ALA A 325 0.98 1.44 3.00
C ALA A 325 -0.49 1.25 3.42
N ALA A 326 -0.76 0.32 4.34
CA ALA A 326 -2.10 0.15 4.90
C ALA A 326 -2.56 1.41 5.67
N THR A 327 -1.65 2.04 6.40
CA THR A 327 -1.95 3.22 7.22
C THR A 327 -2.08 4.49 6.37
N ASP A 328 -1.27 4.65 5.32
CA ASP A 328 -1.42 5.70 4.29
C ASP A 328 -2.82 5.64 3.67
N VAL A 329 -3.30 4.43 3.33
CA VAL A 329 -4.65 4.24 2.80
C VAL A 329 -5.71 4.67 3.82
N ILE A 330 -5.58 4.29 5.10
CA ILE A 330 -6.53 4.71 6.15
C ILE A 330 -6.55 6.24 6.30
N TYR A 331 -5.37 6.86 6.33
CA TYR A 331 -5.24 8.32 6.42
C TYR A 331 -5.89 9.04 5.22
N GLU A 332 -5.65 8.57 4.00
CA GLU A 332 -6.27 9.12 2.79
C GLU A 332 -7.79 8.94 2.80
N LEU A 333 -8.28 7.77 3.26
CA LEU A 333 -9.71 7.52 3.42
C LEU A 333 -10.39 8.45 4.43
N GLU A 334 -9.72 8.75 5.53
CA GLU A 334 -10.21 9.70 6.54
C GLU A 334 -10.31 11.12 5.99
N ASN A 335 -9.32 11.57 5.21
CA ASN A 335 -9.33 12.88 4.55
C ASN A 335 -10.48 13.02 3.53
N ILE A 336 -10.90 11.91 2.93
CA ILE A 336 -11.90 11.86 1.86
C ILE A 336 -13.34 11.79 2.40
N GLY A 337 -13.54 11.44 3.67
CA GLY A 337 -14.82 11.63 4.38
C GLY A 337 -15.48 10.36 4.94
N ALA A 338 -14.77 9.61 5.79
CA ALA A 338 -15.28 8.44 6.54
C ALA A 338 -16.19 7.47 5.75
N PRO A 339 -15.82 7.06 4.51
CA PRO A 339 -16.66 6.21 3.68
C PRO A 339 -16.93 4.81 4.30
N PHE A 340 -16.16 4.43 5.33
CA PHE A 340 -16.26 3.16 6.04
C PHE A 340 -16.83 3.26 7.46
N GLY A 341 -17.29 4.45 7.89
CA GLY A 341 -17.90 4.59 9.21
C GLY A 341 -16.90 4.74 10.36
N LEU A 342 -15.60 4.81 10.06
CA LEU A 342 -14.55 5.16 11.00
C LEU A 342 -14.73 6.62 11.42
N ASP A 343 -14.74 6.85 12.72
CA ASP A 343 -15.10 8.14 13.31
C ASP A 343 -13.91 8.69 14.08
N ILE A 344 -12.88 9.13 13.34
CA ILE A 344 -11.74 9.86 13.91
C ILE A 344 -12.18 11.30 14.14
N SER A 345 -12.83 11.50 15.29
CA SER A 345 -13.34 12.79 15.76
C SER A 345 -13.44 12.80 17.28
N SER A 346 -13.68 13.99 17.83
CA SER A 346 -14.04 14.19 19.23
C SER A 346 -15.28 13.39 19.63
N ASP A 347 -16.28 13.29 18.75
CA ASP A 347 -17.49 12.52 19.04
C ASP A 347 -17.23 11.01 19.07
N GLY A 348 -16.38 10.52 18.15
CA GLY A 348 -15.92 9.14 18.15
C GLY A 348 -15.13 8.80 19.42
N LEU A 349 -14.22 9.68 19.83
CA LEU A 349 -13.44 9.54 21.05
C LEU A 349 -14.35 9.50 22.30
N ARG A 350 -15.34 10.39 22.41
CA ARG A 350 -16.30 10.42 23.53
C ARG A 350 -17.12 9.12 23.62
N ARG A 351 -17.54 8.56 22.48
CA ARG A 351 -18.23 7.26 22.43
C ARG A 351 -17.32 6.12 22.88
N LEU A 352 -16.09 6.07 22.36
CA LEU A 352 -15.10 5.06 22.73
C LEU A 352 -14.79 5.11 24.23
N ALA A 353 -14.60 6.31 24.79
CA ALA A 353 -14.36 6.48 26.21
C ALA A 353 -15.47 5.88 27.07
N ARG A 354 -16.74 6.16 26.74
CA ARG A 354 -17.90 5.61 27.47
C ARG A 354 -18.01 4.09 27.34
N LEU A 355 -17.73 3.54 26.17
CA LEU A 355 -17.70 2.08 25.96
C LEU A 355 -16.66 1.41 26.86
N LEU A 356 -15.47 1.99 26.97
CA LEU A 356 -14.38 1.46 27.80
C LEU A 356 -14.68 1.57 29.30
N MET A 357 -15.30 2.67 29.73
CA MET A 357 -15.74 2.84 31.12
C MET A 357 -16.80 1.79 31.49
N ALA A 358 -17.82 1.60 30.65
CA ALA A 358 -18.85 0.57 30.85
C ALA A 358 -18.27 -0.86 30.86
N GLY A 359 -17.29 -1.15 30.01
CA GLY A 359 -16.62 -2.46 29.99
C GLY A 359 -15.80 -2.77 31.24
N LYS A 360 -15.19 -1.75 31.87
CA LYS A 360 -14.49 -1.90 33.16
C LYS A 360 -15.48 -2.17 34.31
N GLU A 361 -16.62 -1.49 34.31
CA GLU A 361 -17.68 -1.68 35.32
C GLU A 361 -18.26 -3.10 35.24
N HIS A 362 -18.58 -3.58 34.04
CA HIS A 362 -19.11 -4.94 33.86
C HIS A 362 -18.12 -6.05 34.28
N ARG A 363 -16.81 -5.85 34.05
CA ARG A 363 -15.78 -6.81 34.48
C ARG A 363 -15.61 -6.82 36.01
N ALA A 364 -15.68 -5.64 36.64
CA ALA A 364 -15.62 -5.53 38.10
C ALA A 364 -16.82 -6.18 38.80
N GLU A 365 -18.01 -6.16 38.17
CA GLU A 365 -19.20 -6.86 38.66
C GLU A 365 -19.07 -8.39 38.53
N MET A 366 -18.54 -8.89 37.42
CA MET A 366 -18.31 -10.33 37.22
C MET A 366 -17.22 -10.91 38.15
N ASP A 367 -16.18 -10.14 38.48
CA ASP A 367 -15.13 -10.56 39.42
C ASP A 367 -15.61 -10.51 40.90
N MET A 368 -16.80 -9.97 41.17
CA MET A 368 -17.44 -9.89 42.49
C MET A 368 -18.57 -10.92 42.69
N GLU A 369 -18.90 -11.74 41.69
CA GLU A 369 -19.87 -12.83 41.80
C GLU A 369 -19.12 -14.14 42.17
N PRO A 370 -19.37 -14.75 43.34
CA PRO A 370 -18.58 -15.86 43.89
C PRO A 370 -18.79 -17.22 43.21
#